data_AF-A0A6G1R8Q8-F1
#
_entry.id   AF-A0A6G1R8Q8-F1
#
_cell.length_a   1.000
_cell.length_b   1.000
_cell.length_c   1.000
_cell.angle_alpha   90.00
_cell.angle_beta   90.00
_cell.angle_gamma   90.00
#
_symmetry.space_group_name_H-M   'P 1'
#
loop_
_entity.id
_entity.type
_entity.pdbx_description
1 polymer ?
#
loop_
_entity_poly.entity_id
_entity_poly.type
_entity_poly.pdbx_seq_one_letter_code
_entity_poly.pdbx_strand_id
1 'polypeptide(L)'
;TDDDLLKLLLPLMLQYSEEFVQSAYLSRRLAYFCARRLSLLLSDGPGLAAAHSPHMLMGQSTSPLAAPSPTAPGPVVSPVQLACSDFVACPQHRPLVYGLSCMLQTVTLCCPSALVWNYSMNENK
;
A
#
# COMPACT_ATOMS: atom_id res chain seq x y z
N THR A 1 -10.88 -8.38 9.07
CA THR A 1 -10.27 -8.94 10.29
C THR A 1 -8.83 -8.48 10.47
N ASP A 2 -7.92 -8.71 9.52
CA ASP A 2 -6.52 -8.29 9.68
C ASP A 2 -6.34 -6.76 9.54
N ASP A 3 -7.02 -6.12 8.57
CA ASP A 3 -7.01 -4.65 8.44
C ASP A 3 -7.66 -3.93 9.62
N ASP A 4 -8.68 -4.52 10.25
CA ASP A 4 -9.34 -3.91 11.41
C ASP A 4 -8.44 -3.99 12.65
N LEU A 5 -7.73 -5.10 12.82
CA LEU A 5 -6.68 -5.22 13.83
C LEU A 5 -5.55 -4.23 13.55
N LEU A 6 -5.15 -4.07 12.28
CA LEU A 6 -4.11 -3.15 11.89
C LEU A 6 -4.51 -1.70 12.14
N LYS A 7 -5.77 -1.32 11.91
CA LYS A 7 -6.31 0.00 12.26
C LYS A 7 -6.22 0.29 13.75
N LEU A 8 -6.36 -0.74 14.60
CA LEU A 8 -6.20 -0.62 16.05
C LEU A 8 -4.72 -0.55 16.47
N LEU A 9 -3.87 -1.36 15.84
CA LEU A 9 -2.45 -1.47 16.17
C LEU A 9 -1.63 -0.28 15.66
N LEU A 10 -2.03 0.30 14.53
CA LEU A 10 -1.28 1.35 13.87
C LEU A 10 -1.10 2.63 14.73
N PRO A 11 -2.13 3.15 15.43
CA PRO A 11 -1.96 4.23 16.39
C PRO A 11 -0.93 3.89 17.48
N LEU A 12 -0.94 2.64 17.98
CA LEU A 12 0.02 2.18 18.99
C LEU A 12 1.45 2.15 18.42
N MET A 13 1.60 1.62 17.21
CA MET A 13 2.89 1.59 16.50
C MET A 13 3.48 2.99 16.34
N LEU A 14 2.65 3.96 15.96
CA LEU A 14 3.07 5.35 15.79
C LEU A 14 3.33 6.05 17.13
N GLN A 15 2.52 5.79 18.15
CA GLN A 15 2.67 6.35 19.49
C GLN A 15 3.99 5.95 20.16
N TYR A 16 4.43 4.71 19.95
CA TYR A 16 5.66 4.16 20.52
C TYR A 16 6.81 4.09 19.50
N SER A 17 6.69 4.83 18.39
CA SER A 17 7.68 4.84 17.31
C SER A 17 9.10 5.09 17.79
N GLU A 18 9.29 6.05 18.69
CA GLU A 18 10.58 6.38 19.32
C GLU A 18 11.17 5.22 20.14
N GLU A 19 10.34 4.45 20.83
CA GLU A 19 10.82 3.28 21.59
C GLU A 19 11.18 2.12 20.65
N PHE A 20 10.45 1.95 19.54
CA PHE A 20 10.78 0.92 18.56
C PHE A 20 12.14 1.15 17.89
N VAL A 21 12.45 2.41 17.55
CA VAL A 21 13.73 2.77 16.88
C VAL A 21 14.96 2.62 17.76
N GLN A 22 14.80 2.59 19.08
CA GLN A 22 15.87 2.27 20.02
C GLN A 22 16.32 0.80 19.92
N SER A 23 15.48 -0.10 19.41
CA SER A 23 15.80 -1.51 19.21
C SER A 23 15.91 -1.87 17.72
N ALA A 24 17.13 -2.07 17.24
CA ALA A 24 17.40 -2.42 15.85
C ALA A 24 16.66 -3.69 15.38
N TYR A 25 16.52 -4.68 16.27
CA TYR A 25 15.82 -5.92 15.95
C TYR A 25 14.30 -5.72 15.81
N LEU A 26 13.68 -4.99 16.75
CA LEU A 26 12.25 -4.68 16.68
C LEU A 26 11.93 -3.80 15.48
N SER A 27 12.71 -2.73 15.29
CA SER A 27 12.63 -1.85 14.12
C SER A 27 12.69 -2.62 12.81
N ARG A 28 13.57 -3.61 12.72
CA ARG A 28 13.69 -4.44 11.53
C ARG A 28 12.46 -5.30 11.28
N ARG A 29 11.96 -5.99 12.32
CA ARG A 29 10.72 -6.77 12.21
C ARG A 29 9.54 -5.89 11.82
N LEU A 30 9.47 -4.69 12.41
CA LEU A 30 8.43 -3.71 12.13
C LEU A 30 8.51 -3.16 10.71
N ALA A 31 9.71 -2.80 10.23
CA ALA A 31 9.93 -2.33 8.87
C ALA A 31 9.55 -3.41 7.84
N TYR A 32 9.94 -4.67 8.07
CA TYR A 32 9.53 -5.78 7.22
C TYR A 32 8.01 -5.96 7.19
N PHE A 33 7.36 -5.90 8.36
CA PHE A 33 5.91 -5.94 8.45
C PHE A 33 5.25 -4.79 7.68
N CYS A 34 5.72 -3.55 7.88
CA CYS A 34 5.18 -2.36 7.22
C CYS A 34 5.34 -2.46 5.70
N ALA A 35 6.52 -2.81 5.21
CA ALA A 35 6.79 -2.96 3.78
C ALA A 35 5.93 -4.06 3.14
N ARG A 36 5.81 -5.22 3.79
CA ARG A 36 4.99 -6.33 3.29
C ARG A 36 3.51 -5.99 3.25
N ARG A 37 2.98 -5.35 4.30
CA ARG A 37 1.57 -4.92 4.35
C ARG A 37 1.28 -3.83 3.33
N LEU A 38 2.16 -2.84 3.18
CA LEU A 38 2.05 -1.84 2.12
C LEU A 38 2.04 -2.47 0.74
N SER A 39 2.96 -3.41 0.46
CA SER A 39 3.00 -4.10 -0.83
C SER A 39 1.69 -4.84 -1.11
N LEU A 40 1.09 -5.51 -0.12
CA LEU A 40 -0.19 -6.19 -0.29
C LEU A 40 -1.33 -5.19 -0.55
N LEU A 41 -1.44 -4.14 0.27
CA LEU A 41 -2.46 -3.10 0.09
C LEU A 41 -2.37 -2.42 -1.28
N LEU A 42 -1.15 -2.20 -1.79
CA LEU A 42 -0.92 -1.59 -3.10
C LEU A 42 -1.12 -2.57 -4.26
N SER A 43 -0.97 -3.88 -4.04
CA SER A 43 -1.13 -4.91 -5.08
C SER A 43 -2.58 -5.35 -5.25
N ASP A 44 -3.43 -5.19 -4.23
CA ASP A 44 -4.88 -5.47 -4.28
C ASP A 44 -5.68 -4.38 -5.03
N GLY A 45 -5.00 -3.61 -5.90
CA GLY A 45 -5.55 -2.53 -6.73
C GLY A 45 -6.66 -3.02 -7.66
N PRO A 46 -7.53 -2.12 -8.16
CA PRO A 46 -8.98 -2.30 -8.38
C PRO A 46 -9.36 -3.49 -9.28
N GLY A 47 -9.20 -4.71 -8.79
CA GLY A 47 -9.80 -5.92 -9.35
C GLY A 47 -11.20 -6.20 -8.82
N LEU A 48 -11.62 -5.49 -7.77
CA LEU A 48 -12.90 -5.71 -7.08
C LEU A 48 -13.92 -4.57 -7.26
N ALA A 49 -13.52 -3.44 -7.86
CA ALA A 49 -14.46 -2.35 -8.20
C ALA A 49 -15.27 -2.64 -9.48
N ALA A 50 -14.92 -3.68 -10.24
CA ALA A 50 -15.69 -4.12 -11.41
C ALA A 50 -16.84 -5.10 -11.05
N ALA A 51 -17.00 -5.50 -9.79
CA ALA A 51 -17.98 -6.50 -9.39
C ALA A 51 -19.33 -5.95 -8.91
N HIS A 52 -19.48 -4.64 -8.68
CA HIS A 52 -20.78 -4.02 -8.38
C HIS A 52 -21.20 -3.05 -9.47
N SER A 53 -21.56 -3.60 -10.63
CA SER A 53 -22.52 -2.94 -11.52
C SER A 53 -23.91 -3.04 -10.88
N PRO A 54 -24.55 -1.94 -10.44
CA PRO A 54 -25.99 -1.96 -10.26
C PRO A 54 -26.59 -1.98 -11.66
N HIS A 55 -27.22 -3.09 -12.00
CA HIS A 55 -28.06 -3.22 -13.19
C HIS A 55 -29.12 -2.11 -13.18
N MET A 56 -28.87 -1.01 -13.92
CA MET A 56 -29.90 -0.06 -14.30
C MET A 56 -30.39 -0.42 -15.70
N LEU A 57 -31.70 -0.61 -15.72
CA LEU A 57 -32.56 -1.07 -16.80
C LEU A 57 -32.36 -0.32 -18.12
N MET A 58 -32.43 -1.09 -19.21
CA MET A 58 -32.31 -0.71 -20.61
C MET A 58 -33.03 0.58 -21.02
N GLY A 59 -32.30 1.46 -21.73
CA GLY A 59 -32.83 2.50 -22.61
C GLY A 59 -32.16 2.39 -23.98
N GLN A 60 -32.91 1.88 -24.96
CA GLN A 60 -32.52 1.67 -26.35
C GLN A 60 -32.30 3.01 -27.07
N SER A 61 -31.13 3.24 -27.68
CA SER A 61 -30.98 4.14 -28.82
C SER A 61 -29.70 3.84 -29.61
N THR A 62 -29.81 3.99 -30.92
CA THR A 62 -29.02 3.39 -31.99
C THR A 62 -27.90 4.31 -32.53
N SER A 63 -26.65 3.81 -32.62
CA SER A 63 -25.53 4.10 -33.58
C SER A 63 -25.12 5.56 -33.93
N PRO A 64 -23.91 5.86 -34.49
CA PRO A 64 -22.92 4.94 -35.09
C PRO A 64 -21.43 5.18 -34.72
N LEU A 65 -20.62 4.26 -35.25
CA LEU A 65 -19.17 4.13 -35.30
C LEU A 65 -18.34 5.43 -35.27
N ALA A 66 -17.29 5.44 -34.43
CA ALA A 66 -16.08 6.22 -34.64
C ALA A 66 -14.85 5.41 -34.20
N ALA A 67 -13.90 5.22 -35.13
CA ALA A 67 -12.67 4.46 -34.95
C ALA A 67 -11.70 5.14 -33.96
N PRO A 68 -10.90 4.39 -33.19
CA PRO A 68 -9.83 4.99 -32.40
C PRO A 68 -8.62 5.29 -33.30
N SER A 69 -8.34 6.57 -33.50
CA SER A 69 -7.06 7.07 -34.02
C SER A 69 -5.96 7.00 -32.94
N PRO A 70 -4.71 6.66 -33.28
CA PRO A 70 -3.62 6.51 -32.30
C PRO A 70 -3.05 7.90 -31.98
N THR A 71 -3.40 8.45 -30.82
CA THR A 71 -2.89 9.77 -30.42
C THR A 71 -2.23 9.71 -29.04
N ALA A 72 -0.94 10.06 -29.03
CA ALA A 72 -0.09 10.47 -27.92
C ALA A 72 0.33 9.39 -26.89
N PRO A 73 1.63 9.22 -26.62
CA PRO A 73 2.09 8.61 -25.38
C PRO A 73 1.74 9.59 -24.25
N GLY A 74 0.62 9.35 -23.58
CA GLY A 74 0.33 9.98 -22.30
C GLY A 74 1.44 9.68 -21.29
N PRO A 75 1.55 10.46 -20.19
CA PRO A 75 2.60 10.25 -19.19
C PRO A 75 2.59 8.79 -18.75
N VAL A 76 3.70 8.09 -18.99
CA VAL A 76 3.94 6.73 -18.49
C VAL A 76 4.13 6.84 -16.98
N VAL A 77 3.03 7.03 -16.26
CA VAL A 77 3.00 6.92 -14.81
C VAL A 77 3.24 5.46 -14.47
N SER A 78 4.26 5.20 -13.65
CA SER A 78 4.56 3.85 -13.20
C SER A 78 3.30 3.23 -12.58
N PRO A 79 2.96 1.96 -12.87
CA PRO A 79 1.79 1.29 -12.31
C PRO A 79 1.70 1.39 -10.78
N VAL A 80 2.85 1.45 -10.10
CA VAL A 80 2.95 1.63 -8.64
C VAL A 80 2.51 3.03 -8.20
N GLN A 81 2.85 4.07 -8.97
CA GLN A 81 2.44 5.44 -8.68
C GLN A 81 0.92 5.61 -8.86
N LEU A 82 0.36 4.98 -9.90
CA LEU A 82 -1.08 5.00 -10.16
C LEU A 82 -1.87 4.23 -9.09
N ALA A 83 -1.41 3.04 -8.70
CA ALA A 83 -2.00 2.29 -7.59
C ALA A 83 -1.93 3.10 -6.28
N CYS A 84 -0.79 3.73 -5.99
CA CYS A 84 -0.64 4.57 -4.80
C CYS A 84 -1.62 5.76 -4.81
N SER A 85 -1.85 6.40 -5.95
CA SER A 85 -2.84 7.49 -6.06
C SER A 85 -4.28 7.02 -5.83
N ASP A 86 -4.65 5.84 -6.33
CA ASP A 86 -6.01 5.30 -6.17
C ASP A 86 -6.29 4.87 -4.72
N PHE A 87 -5.31 4.28 -4.04
CA PHE A 87 -5.45 3.85 -2.65
C PHE A 87 -5.46 5.00 -1.64
N VAL A 88 -4.74 6.07 -1.94
CA VAL A 88 -4.80 7.31 -1.15
C VAL A 88 -6.16 8.01 -1.32
N ALA A 89 -6.86 7.79 -2.44
CA ALA A 89 -8.21 8.31 -2.67
C ALA A 89 -9.29 7.55 -1.88
N CYS A 90 -9.04 6.29 -1.49
CA CYS A 90 -9.99 5.51 -0.70
C CYS A 90 -9.92 5.85 0.80
N PRO A 91 -10.97 6.41 1.43
CA PRO A 91 -10.93 6.87 2.81
C PRO A 91 -10.69 5.76 3.85
N GLN A 92 -10.98 4.50 3.51
CA GLN A 92 -10.79 3.37 4.42
C GLN A 92 -9.34 2.84 4.46
N HIS A 93 -8.63 2.91 3.34
CA HIS A 93 -7.24 2.42 3.22
C HIS A 93 -6.22 3.53 3.43
N ARG A 94 -6.60 4.78 3.18
CA ARG A 94 -5.76 5.96 3.33
C ARG A 94 -5.05 6.04 4.70
N PRO A 95 -5.71 5.87 5.86
CA PRO A 95 -5.03 5.94 7.15
C PRO A 95 -3.96 4.85 7.32
N LEU A 96 -4.23 3.64 6.81
CA LEU A 96 -3.31 2.51 6.87
C LEU A 96 -2.07 2.76 6.01
N VAL A 97 -2.26 3.16 4.75
CA VAL A 97 -1.15 3.45 3.83
C VAL A 97 -0.25 4.55 4.40
N TYR A 98 -0.83 5.64 4.91
CA TYR A 98 -0.04 6.72 5.50
C TYR A 98 0.68 6.30 6.77
N GLY A 99 0.02 5.62 7.70
CA GLY A 99 0.67 5.25 8.96
C GLY A 99 1.76 4.19 8.78
N LEU A 100 1.54 3.18 7.92
CA LEU A 100 2.57 2.19 7.61
C LEU A 100 3.77 2.83 6.89
N SER A 101 3.51 3.78 5.97
CA SER A 101 4.57 4.52 5.28
C SER A 101 5.34 5.41 6.25
N CYS A 102 4.63 6.09 7.15
CA CYS A 102 5.23 6.90 8.21
C CYS A 102 6.15 6.04 9.07
N MET A 103 5.68 4.89 9.55
CA MET A 103 6.50 4.02 10.38
C MET A 103 7.75 3.50 9.64
N LEU A 104 7.61 3.14 8.36
CA LEU A 104 8.74 2.73 7.54
C LEU A 104 9.76 3.86 7.33
N GLN A 105 9.28 5.10 7.12
CA GLN A 105 10.13 6.28 7.03
C GLN A 105 10.83 6.58 8.35
N THR A 106 10.14 6.47 9.49
CA THR A 106 10.74 6.64 10.82
C THR A 106 11.87 5.64 11.06
N VAL A 107 11.69 4.35 10.73
CA VAL A 107 12.79 3.37 10.83
C VAL A 107 13.95 3.74 9.89
N THR A 108 13.64 4.19 8.67
CA THR A 108 14.65 4.60 7.69
C THR A 108 15.49 5.77 8.19
N LEU A 109 14.87 6.74 8.87
CA LEU A 109 15.54 7.96 9.34
C LEU A 109 16.24 7.75 10.69
N CYS A 110 15.60 7.07 11.64
CA CYS A 110 16.07 6.99 13.03
C CYS A 110 16.84 5.69 13.34
N CYS A 111 16.64 4.61 12.56
CA CYS A 111 17.33 3.34 12.77
C CYS A 111 17.72 2.66 11.43
N PRO A 112 18.52 3.32 10.57
CA PRO A 112 18.85 2.81 9.24
C PRO A 112 19.61 1.47 9.26
N SER A 113 20.35 1.18 10.34
CA SER A 113 21.04 -0.11 10.54
C SER A 113 20.09 -1.30 10.62
N ALA A 114 18.82 -1.08 11.00
CA ALA A 114 17.79 -2.11 10.97
C ALA A 114 17.49 -2.60 9.54
N LEU A 115 17.63 -1.72 8.54
CA LEU A 115 17.33 -2.01 7.12
C LEU A 115 18.50 -2.69 6.39
N VAL A 116 19.71 -2.56 6.91
CA VAL A 116 20.88 -3.27 6.37
C VAL A 116 20.85 -4.70 6.89
N TRP A 117 20.58 -5.67 6.01
CA TRP A 117 20.67 -7.10 6.34
C TRP A 117 21.80 -7.79 5.57
N ASN A 118 22.81 -8.27 6.31
CA ASN A 118 23.70 -9.32 5.86
C ASN A 118 23.11 -10.66 6.32
N TYR A 119 22.63 -11.47 5.38
CA TYR A 119 22.02 -12.77 5.65
C TYR A 119 23.13 -13.79 5.97
N SER A 120 23.47 -13.97 7.25
CA SER A 120 23.86 -15.30 7.73
C SER A 120 22.78 -15.76 8.68
N MET A 121 21.71 -16.31 8.11
CA MET A 121 20.80 -17.15 8.88
C MET A 121 21.48 -18.51 9.05
N ASN A 122 22.48 -18.58 9.94
CA ASN A 122 23.04 -19.84 10.39
C ASN A 122 22.61 -20.09 11.83
N GLU A 123 21.31 -20.30 12.02
CA GLU A 123 20.77 -20.83 13.27
C GLU A 123 19.72 -21.89 12.90
N ASN A 124 20.15 -22.92 12.17
CA ASN A 124 19.49 -24.22 12.13
C ASN A 124 20.39 -25.20 12.91
N LYS A 125 20.22 -25.26 14.23
CA LYS A 125 20.74 -26.35 15.06
C LYS A 125 19.61 -26.92 15.91
#